data_AF-X0UV28-F1
#
_entry.id   AF-X0UV28-F1
#
_cell.length_a   1.000
_cell.length_b   1.000
_cell.length_c   1.000
_cell.angle_alpha   90.00
_cell.angle_beta   90.00
_cell.angle_gamma   90.00
#
_symmetry.space_group_name_H-M   'P 1'
#
loop_
_entity.id
_entity.type
_entity.pdbx_description
1 polymer ?
#
loop_
_entity_poly.entity_id
_entity_poly.type
_entity_poly.pdbx_seq_one_letter_code
_entity_poly.pdbx_strand_id
1 'polypeptide(L)'
;KILHTTQPIDVDRLLVVTFTNAAAAEMRQRIGEALERALEKEPHSLHLRRQLSLLQKASISTIHSFCLDVIRKYYYVIGIDPVFRIADEGEMALVKEEVLEALFEQYYAENDEAFLAVVDRYTSDRTDADLQTLILRLYEFSRSHPNPSGWLQQIVHMYDVEEGARIDDLPYAHYLFQAVDLALEAAEYRLAQALQKTKEPGGPAYLYDTLASDEQVIAKLKEARHESWQKLHEAMKNVSFATAKRKPKDGAYDEQLVEDVKKL
;
A
#
# COMPACT_ATOMS: atom_id res chain seq x y z
N LYS A 1 34.40 -19.02 -4.42
CA LYS A 1 33.78 -20.26 -3.88
C LYS A 1 33.73 -21.37 -4.93
N ILE A 2 33.09 -21.17 -6.09
CA ILE A 2 33.04 -22.18 -7.16
C ILE A 2 34.43 -22.50 -7.74
N LEU A 3 35.31 -21.49 -7.83
CA LEU A 3 36.68 -21.61 -8.33
C LEU A 3 37.72 -22.09 -7.28
N HIS A 4 37.32 -22.40 -6.04
CA HIS A 4 38.29 -22.82 -5.02
C HIS A 4 38.80 -24.24 -5.29
N THR A 5 40.11 -24.43 -5.20
CA THR A 5 40.76 -25.74 -5.38
C THR A 5 40.79 -26.59 -4.11
N THR A 6 40.83 -25.97 -2.93
CA THR A 6 40.94 -26.67 -1.64
C THR A 6 39.59 -27.06 -1.02
N GLN A 7 38.54 -26.27 -1.27
CA GLN A 7 37.17 -26.53 -0.82
C GLN A 7 36.18 -26.04 -1.90
N PRO A 8 36.06 -26.78 -3.02
CA PRO A 8 35.12 -26.42 -4.07
C PRO A 8 33.67 -26.64 -3.63
N ILE A 9 32.78 -25.76 -4.08
CA ILE A 9 31.32 -25.92 -3.98
C ILE A 9 30.77 -26.03 -5.39
N ASP A 10 29.93 -27.04 -5.62
CA ASP A 10 29.23 -27.22 -6.88
C ASP A 10 28.17 -26.12 -7.07
N VAL A 11 28.04 -25.59 -8.29
CA VAL A 11 27.12 -24.48 -8.60
C VAL A 11 25.65 -24.85 -8.40
N ASP A 12 25.30 -26.14 -8.47
CA ASP A 12 23.95 -26.66 -8.20
C ASP A 12 23.60 -26.77 -6.70
N ARG A 13 24.56 -26.49 -5.81
CA ARG A 13 24.34 -26.36 -4.36
C ARG A 13 24.08 -24.94 -3.90
N LEU A 14 23.95 -24.01 -4.85
CA LEU A 14 23.66 -22.60 -4.58
C LEU A 14 22.26 -22.27 -5.08
N LEU A 15 21.47 -21.64 -4.21
CA LEU A 15 20.23 -20.98 -4.58
C LEU A 15 20.52 -19.50 -4.78
N VAL A 16 20.34 -19.02 -6.02
CA VAL A 16 20.51 -17.62 -6.40
C VAL A 16 19.17 -17.11 -6.89
N VAL A 17 18.58 -16.18 -6.13
CA VAL A 17 17.25 -15.62 -6.43
C VAL A 17 17.39 -14.18 -6.91
N THR A 18 16.64 -13.82 -7.94
CA THR A 18 16.63 -12.49 -8.57
C THR A 18 15.21 -11.96 -8.68
N PHE A 19 15.07 -10.67 -9.00
CA PHE A 19 13.75 -10.07 -9.23
C PHE A 19 13.17 -10.39 -10.60
N THR A 20 14.02 -10.41 -11.65
CA THR A 20 13.58 -10.64 -13.03
C THR A 20 14.27 -11.85 -13.66
N ASN A 21 13.58 -12.48 -14.61
CA ASN A 21 14.15 -13.55 -15.43
C ASN A 21 15.39 -13.07 -16.22
N ALA A 22 15.38 -11.82 -16.68
CA ALA A 22 16.53 -11.20 -17.35
C ALA A 22 17.76 -11.12 -16.42
N ALA A 23 17.58 -10.69 -15.17
CA ALA A 23 18.67 -10.64 -14.20
C ALA A 23 19.19 -12.04 -13.84
N ALA A 24 18.31 -13.05 -13.77
CA ALA A 24 18.73 -14.44 -13.58
C ALA A 24 19.55 -14.96 -14.77
N ALA A 25 19.12 -14.64 -16.01
CA ALA A 25 19.84 -14.99 -17.22
C ALA A 25 21.21 -14.28 -17.29
N GLU A 26 21.27 -12.98 -16.98
CA GLU A 26 22.51 -12.21 -16.93
C GLU A 26 23.47 -12.80 -15.87
N MET A 27 22.99 -13.12 -14.67
CA MET A 27 23.82 -13.76 -13.64
C MET A 27 24.37 -15.11 -14.12
N ARG A 28 23.55 -15.93 -14.77
CA ARG A 28 23.97 -17.21 -15.33
C ARG A 28 25.05 -17.02 -16.39
N GLN A 29 24.87 -16.07 -17.29
CA GLN A 29 25.86 -15.73 -18.32
C GLN A 29 27.18 -15.29 -17.69
N ARG A 30 27.15 -14.33 -16.75
CA ARG A 30 28.35 -13.82 -16.07
C ARG A 30 29.13 -14.90 -15.32
N ILE A 31 28.42 -15.85 -14.70
CA ILE A 31 29.04 -17.02 -14.05
C ILE A 31 29.68 -17.94 -15.10
N GLY A 32 28.99 -18.19 -16.22
CA GLY A 32 29.50 -18.96 -17.34
C GLY A 32 30.81 -18.37 -17.90
N GLU A 33 30.82 -17.08 -18.23
CA GLU A 33 32.00 -16.37 -18.75
C GLU A 33 33.17 -16.37 -17.74
N ALA A 34 32.88 -16.35 -16.44
CA ALA A 34 33.92 -16.44 -15.41
C ALA A 34 34.51 -17.86 -15.31
N LEU A 35 33.67 -18.90 -15.45
CA LEU A 35 34.10 -20.29 -15.47
C LEU A 35 34.92 -20.61 -16.73
N GLU A 36 34.52 -20.09 -17.89
CA GLU A 36 35.24 -20.24 -19.15
C GLU A 36 36.63 -19.61 -19.07
N ARG A 37 36.73 -18.35 -18.59
CA ARG A 37 38.02 -17.68 -18.37
C ARG A 37 38.92 -18.40 -17.35
N ALA A 38 38.35 -19.04 -16.35
CA ALA A 38 39.12 -19.85 -15.41
C ALA A 38 39.62 -21.15 -16.07
N LEU A 39 38.79 -21.78 -16.91
CA LEU A 39 39.13 -22.99 -17.64
C LEU A 39 40.21 -22.73 -18.71
N GLU A 40 40.23 -21.54 -19.34
CA GLU A 40 41.32 -21.12 -20.24
C GLU A 40 42.68 -21.12 -19.53
N LYS A 41 42.72 -20.72 -18.25
CA LYS A 41 43.94 -20.71 -17.42
C LYS A 41 44.32 -22.10 -16.92
N GLU A 42 43.33 -22.98 -16.69
CA GLU A 42 43.53 -24.36 -16.25
C GLU A 42 42.76 -25.38 -17.13
N PRO A 43 43.20 -25.64 -18.38
CA PRO A 43 42.42 -26.42 -19.35
C PRO A 43 42.12 -27.87 -18.94
N HIS A 44 42.94 -28.43 -18.07
CA HIS A 44 42.82 -29.81 -17.57
C HIS A 44 41.98 -29.92 -16.30
N SER A 45 41.43 -28.82 -15.78
CA SER A 45 40.60 -28.84 -14.58
C SER A 45 39.26 -29.53 -14.82
N LEU A 46 39.14 -30.79 -14.36
CA LEU A 46 37.90 -31.55 -14.41
C LEU A 46 36.78 -30.89 -13.60
N HIS A 47 37.14 -30.22 -12.51
CA HIS A 47 36.21 -29.47 -11.67
C HIS A 47 35.54 -28.35 -12.47
N LEU A 48 36.31 -27.48 -13.12
CA LEU A 48 35.77 -26.35 -13.89
C LEU A 48 34.87 -26.80 -15.05
N ARG A 49 35.26 -27.87 -15.77
CA ARG A 49 34.42 -28.48 -16.82
C ARG A 49 33.09 -28.99 -16.25
N ARG A 50 33.13 -29.64 -15.08
CA ARG A 50 31.92 -30.09 -14.38
C ARG A 50 31.04 -28.91 -13.97
N GLN A 51 31.61 -27.81 -13.47
CA GLN A 51 30.84 -26.62 -13.08
C GLN A 51 30.12 -25.98 -14.27
N LEU A 52 30.74 -25.91 -15.44
CA LEU A 52 30.08 -25.43 -16.66
C LEU A 52 28.87 -26.30 -17.04
N SER A 53 28.99 -27.63 -16.91
CA SER A 53 27.87 -28.55 -17.16
C SER A 53 26.75 -28.40 -16.11
N LEU A 54 27.10 -28.21 -14.84
CA LEU A 54 26.14 -28.01 -13.75
C LEU A 54 25.45 -26.65 -13.79
N LEU A 55 26.03 -25.65 -14.46
CA LEU A 55 25.46 -24.31 -14.55
C LEU A 55 24.04 -24.29 -15.13
N GLN A 56 23.71 -25.21 -16.05
CA GLN A 56 22.36 -25.33 -16.60
C GLN A 56 21.36 -25.89 -15.58
N LYS A 57 21.83 -26.67 -14.61
CA LYS A 57 21.01 -27.26 -13.53
C LYS A 57 20.97 -26.41 -12.27
N ALA A 58 21.80 -25.36 -12.19
CA ALA A 58 21.86 -24.49 -11.04
C ALA A 58 20.57 -23.68 -10.85
N SER A 59 20.13 -23.55 -9.60
CA SER A 59 18.97 -22.77 -9.19
C SER A 59 19.28 -21.27 -9.22
N ILE A 60 19.36 -20.71 -10.43
CA ILE A 60 19.51 -19.29 -10.72
C ILE A 60 18.24 -18.81 -11.40
N SER A 61 17.31 -18.24 -10.64
CA SER A 61 15.95 -17.93 -11.11
C SER A 61 15.32 -16.78 -10.33
N THR A 62 14.08 -16.42 -10.69
CA THR A 62 13.23 -15.61 -9.80
C THR A 62 12.70 -16.44 -8.64
N ILE A 63 12.16 -15.77 -7.62
CA ILE A 63 11.49 -16.45 -6.50
C ILE A 63 10.28 -17.26 -6.98
N HIS A 64 9.51 -16.74 -7.94
CA HIS A 64 8.35 -17.41 -8.51
C HIS A 64 8.71 -18.73 -9.18
N SER A 65 9.75 -18.74 -10.03
CA SER A 65 10.22 -19.95 -10.70
C SER A 65 10.70 -21.00 -9.69
N PHE A 66 11.41 -20.57 -8.64
CA PHE A 66 11.85 -21.47 -7.59
C PHE A 66 10.67 -22.08 -6.82
N CYS A 67 9.68 -21.26 -6.43
CA CYS A 67 8.47 -21.75 -5.76
C CYS A 67 7.70 -22.74 -6.65
N LEU A 68 7.63 -22.49 -7.96
CA LEU A 68 6.99 -23.41 -8.91
C LEU A 68 7.68 -24.78 -8.94
N ASP A 69 9.01 -24.80 -8.94
CA ASP A 69 9.79 -26.04 -8.89
C ASP A 69 9.58 -26.80 -7.57
N VAL A 70 9.49 -26.09 -6.45
CA VAL A 70 9.16 -26.66 -5.13
C VAL A 70 7.77 -27.30 -5.16
N ILE A 71 6.75 -26.58 -5.64
CA ILE A 71 5.38 -27.10 -5.72
C ILE A 71 5.32 -28.34 -6.62
N ARG A 72 5.94 -28.30 -7.81
CA ARG A 72 5.99 -29.46 -8.71
C ARG A 72 6.68 -30.67 -8.11
N LYS A 73 7.71 -30.47 -7.27
CA LYS A 73 8.44 -31.57 -6.63
C LYS A 73 7.67 -32.16 -5.45
N TYR A 74 6.88 -31.35 -4.75
CA TYR A 74 6.19 -31.71 -3.51
C TYR A 74 4.67 -31.56 -3.59
N TYR A 75 4.08 -31.67 -4.79
CA TYR A 75 2.64 -31.44 -5.03
C TYR A 75 1.74 -32.29 -4.13
N TYR A 76 2.17 -33.52 -3.87
CA TYR A 76 1.47 -34.50 -3.03
C TYR A 76 1.37 -34.09 -1.55
N VAL A 77 2.25 -33.20 -1.08
CA VAL A 77 2.23 -32.73 0.32
C VAL A 77 1.04 -31.81 0.56
N ILE A 78 0.67 -31.01 -0.44
CA ILE A 78 -0.37 -29.99 -0.37
C ILE A 78 -1.63 -30.36 -1.15
N GLY A 79 -1.69 -31.57 -1.72
CA GLY A 79 -2.86 -32.09 -2.43
C GLY A 79 -3.16 -31.40 -3.76
N ILE A 80 -2.16 -30.83 -4.43
CA ILE A 80 -2.32 -30.21 -5.76
C ILE A 80 -2.10 -31.26 -6.85
N ASP A 81 -2.87 -31.19 -7.95
CA ASP A 81 -2.67 -32.04 -9.12
C ASP A 81 -1.29 -31.78 -9.77
N PRO A 82 -0.48 -32.81 -10.09
CA PRO A 82 0.83 -32.62 -10.71
C PRO A 82 0.80 -31.92 -12.09
N VAL A 83 -0.33 -31.93 -12.78
CA VAL A 83 -0.56 -31.31 -14.10
C VAL A 83 -1.13 -29.90 -13.98
N PHE A 84 -1.01 -29.25 -12.81
CA PHE A 84 -1.47 -27.88 -12.63
C PHE A 84 -0.81 -26.89 -13.60
N ARG A 85 -1.57 -25.84 -13.93
CA ARG A 85 -1.08 -24.66 -14.62
C ARG A 85 -1.30 -23.42 -13.77
N ILE A 86 -0.49 -22.40 -14.01
CA ILE A 86 -0.73 -21.06 -13.47
C ILE A 86 -1.80 -20.43 -14.37
N ALA A 87 -2.91 -20.00 -13.78
CA ALA A 87 -3.93 -19.22 -14.47
C ALA A 87 -3.41 -17.80 -14.70
N ASP A 88 -3.79 -17.20 -15.83
CA ASP A 88 -3.44 -15.80 -16.10
C ASP A 88 -4.34 -14.83 -15.32
N GLU A 89 -4.01 -13.54 -15.36
CA GLU A 89 -4.71 -12.50 -14.60
C GLU A 89 -6.19 -12.38 -15.01
N GLY A 90 -6.50 -12.58 -16.30
CA GLY A 90 -7.88 -12.51 -16.81
C GLY A 90 -8.71 -13.71 -16.38
N GLU A 91 -8.15 -14.91 -16.50
CA GLU A 91 -8.78 -16.14 -15.99
C GLU A 91 -9.05 -16.06 -14.49
N MET A 92 -8.07 -15.57 -13.72
CA MET A 92 -8.24 -15.39 -12.27
C MET A 92 -9.25 -14.30 -11.92
N ALA A 93 -9.39 -13.25 -12.73
CA ALA A 93 -10.40 -12.22 -12.51
C ALA A 93 -11.82 -12.80 -12.69
N LEU A 94 -12.05 -13.55 -13.77
CA LEU A 94 -13.34 -14.20 -14.03
C LEU A 94 -13.71 -15.19 -12.92
N VAL A 95 -12.77 -16.05 -12.50
CA VAL A 95 -13.03 -17.00 -11.41
C VAL A 95 -13.38 -16.29 -10.10
N LYS A 96 -12.71 -15.17 -9.78
CA LYS A 96 -13.03 -14.37 -8.58
C LYS A 96 -14.42 -13.75 -8.67
N GLU A 97 -14.80 -13.24 -9.83
CA GLU A 97 -16.13 -12.66 -10.09
C GLU A 97 -17.22 -13.73 -9.92
N GLU A 98 -17.10 -14.88 -10.58
CA GLU A 98 -18.06 -16.00 -10.47
C GLU A 98 -18.23 -16.48 -9.02
N VAL A 99 -17.13 -16.61 -8.26
CA VAL A 99 -17.18 -17.05 -6.86
C VAL A 99 -17.85 -16.00 -5.97
N LEU A 100 -17.62 -14.71 -6.23
CA LEU A 100 -18.25 -13.64 -5.45
C LEU A 100 -19.75 -13.52 -5.74
N GLU A 101 -20.15 -13.61 -7.01
CA GLU A 101 -21.55 -13.60 -7.39
C GLU A 101 -22.30 -14.75 -6.71
N ALA A 102 -21.76 -15.98 -6.80
CA ALA A 102 -22.36 -17.15 -6.16
C ALA A 102 -22.44 -17.01 -4.63
N LEU A 103 -21.41 -16.44 -4.00
CA LEU A 103 -21.39 -16.19 -2.56
C LEU A 103 -22.49 -15.20 -2.15
N PHE A 104 -22.64 -14.09 -2.88
CA PHE A 104 -23.65 -13.07 -2.60
C PHE A 104 -25.05 -13.63 -2.82
N GLU A 105 -25.28 -14.31 -3.95
CA GLU A 105 -26.56 -14.95 -4.26
C GLU A 105 -26.98 -15.93 -3.15
N GLN A 106 -26.03 -16.72 -2.64
CA GLN A 106 -26.28 -17.61 -1.51
C GLN A 106 -26.74 -16.84 -0.26
N TYR A 107 -26.00 -15.82 0.18
CA TYR A 107 -26.38 -15.07 1.39
C TYR A 107 -27.70 -14.31 1.24
N TYR A 108 -28.00 -13.76 0.05
CA TYR A 108 -29.30 -13.15 -0.22
C TYR A 108 -30.44 -14.18 -0.18
N ALA A 109 -30.23 -15.36 -0.74
CA ALA A 109 -31.23 -16.43 -0.72
C ALA A 109 -31.50 -16.97 0.70
N GLU A 110 -30.47 -17.00 1.54
CA GLU A 110 -30.56 -17.39 2.95
C GLU A 110 -31.15 -16.27 3.85
N ASN A 111 -31.26 -15.04 3.33
CA ASN A 111 -31.68 -13.85 4.07
C ASN A 111 -30.87 -13.64 5.36
N ASP A 112 -29.54 -13.82 5.26
CA ASP A 112 -28.62 -13.71 6.40
C ASP A 112 -28.58 -12.28 6.94
N GLU A 113 -29.04 -12.09 8.19
CA GLU A 113 -29.19 -10.77 8.80
C GLU A 113 -27.84 -10.04 8.96
N ALA A 114 -26.76 -10.76 9.25
CA ALA A 114 -25.44 -10.17 9.45
C ALA A 114 -24.86 -9.66 8.13
N PHE A 115 -25.01 -10.45 7.06
CA PHE A 115 -24.64 -10.06 5.70
C PHE A 115 -25.44 -8.84 5.23
N LEU A 116 -26.77 -8.84 5.41
CA LEU A 116 -27.61 -7.70 5.02
C LEU A 116 -27.20 -6.42 5.76
N ALA A 117 -26.87 -6.50 7.04
CA ALA A 117 -26.36 -5.35 7.79
C ALA A 117 -25.00 -4.83 7.26
N VAL A 118 -24.16 -5.71 6.71
CA VAL A 118 -22.91 -5.31 6.04
C VAL A 118 -23.21 -4.65 4.69
N VAL A 119 -24.11 -5.22 3.89
CA VAL A 119 -24.57 -4.62 2.62
C VAL A 119 -25.07 -3.19 2.89
N ASP A 120 -26.04 -3.01 3.77
CA ASP A 120 -26.62 -1.70 4.11
C ASP A 120 -25.59 -0.66 4.56
N ARG A 121 -24.48 -1.10 5.18
CA ARG A 121 -23.46 -0.20 5.73
C ARG A 121 -22.37 0.18 4.72
N TYR A 122 -22.12 -0.67 3.73
CA TYR A 122 -20.97 -0.54 2.83
C TYR A 122 -21.36 -0.37 1.35
N THR A 123 -22.64 -0.45 1.01
CA THR A 123 -23.14 -0.22 -0.35
C THR A 123 -23.95 1.08 -0.44
N SER A 124 -24.07 1.62 -1.65
CA SER A 124 -25.02 2.70 -1.94
C SER A 124 -26.39 2.14 -2.33
N ASP A 125 -27.41 3.00 -2.40
CA ASP A 125 -28.82 2.64 -2.65
C ASP A 125 -29.11 1.82 -3.92
N ARG A 126 -28.12 1.58 -4.79
CA ARG A 126 -28.33 1.04 -6.15
C ARG A 126 -27.59 -0.23 -6.50
N THR A 127 -26.43 -0.51 -5.90
CA THR A 127 -25.61 -1.69 -6.25
C THR A 127 -24.70 -2.11 -5.12
N ASP A 128 -24.42 -3.41 -5.03
CA ASP A 128 -23.48 -4.01 -4.06
C ASP A 128 -22.04 -4.18 -4.60
N ALA A 129 -21.77 -3.68 -5.81
CA ALA A 129 -20.47 -3.72 -6.47
C ALA A 129 -19.32 -3.12 -5.63
N ASP A 130 -19.59 -2.07 -4.84
CA ASP A 130 -18.61 -1.46 -3.95
C ASP A 130 -18.17 -2.42 -2.84
N LEU A 131 -19.10 -3.20 -2.29
CA LEU A 131 -18.81 -4.20 -1.28
C LEU A 131 -18.04 -5.38 -1.87
N GLN A 132 -18.39 -5.84 -3.07
CA GLN A 132 -17.61 -6.87 -3.77
C GLN A 132 -16.17 -6.41 -4.00
N THR A 133 -15.99 -5.17 -4.45
CA THR A 133 -14.66 -4.55 -4.63
C THR A 133 -13.89 -4.49 -3.30
N LEU A 134 -14.56 -4.14 -2.20
CA LEU A 134 -13.96 -4.10 -0.88
C LEU A 134 -13.49 -5.49 -0.42
N ILE A 135 -14.31 -6.52 -0.61
CA ILE A 135 -13.96 -7.91 -0.27
C ILE A 135 -12.75 -8.38 -1.06
N LEU A 136 -12.69 -8.11 -2.38
CA LEU A 136 -11.53 -8.46 -3.21
C LEU A 136 -10.27 -7.74 -2.74
N ARG A 137 -10.34 -6.44 -2.45
CA ARG A 137 -9.20 -5.68 -1.94
C ARG A 137 -8.70 -6.22 -0.62
N LEU A 138 -9.61 -6.56 0.30
CA LEU A 138 -9.27 -7.14 1.59
C LEU A 138 -8.61 -8.52 1.41
N TYR A 139 -9.17 -9.36 0.54
CA TYR A 139 -8.58 -10.65 0.18
C TYR A 139 -7.17 -10.50 -0.40
N GLU A 140 -6.99 -9.65 -1.41
CA GLU A 140 -5.69 -9.44 -2.06
C GLU A 140 -4.66 -8.88 -1.10
N PHE A 141 -5.04 -7.94 -0.25
CA PHE A 141 -4.15 -7.41 0.78
C PHE A 141 -3.76 -8.49 1.80
N SER A 142 -4.70 -9.33 2.24
CA SER A 142 -4.41 -10.44 3.16
C SER A 142 -3.37 -11.42 2.60
N ARG A 143 -3.33 -11.62 1.26
CA ARG A 143 -2.38 -12.51 0.57
C ARG A 143 -0.94 -11.99 0.57
N SER A 144 -0.73 -10.72 0.91
CA SER A 144 0.62 -10.18 1.14
C SER A 144 1.23 -10.62 2.47
N HIS A 145 0.43 -11.21 3.37
CA HIS A 145 0.87 -11.71 4.65
C HIS A 145 1.12 -13.23 4.64
N PRO A 146 2.12 -13.74 5.39
CA PRO A 146 2.40 -15.17 5.46
C PRO A 146 1.24 -16.04 5.96
N ASN A 147 0.37 -15.49 6.81
CA ASN A 147 -0.85 -16.15 7.30
C ASN A 147 -2.07 -15.25 7.07
N PRO A 148 -2.71 -15.32 5.88
CA PRO A 148 -3.83 -14.44 5.51
C PRO A 148 -5.01 -14.51 6.48
N SER A 149 -5.45 -15.72 6.84
CA SER A 149 -6.58 -15.93 7.76
C SER A 149 -6.30 -15.41 9.16
N GLY A 150 -5.09 -15.64 9.68
CA GLY A 150 -4.68 -15.11 10.98
C GLY A 150 -4.64 -13.58 10.99
N TRP A 151 -4.19 -12.96 9.89
CA TRP A 151 -4.23 -11.50 9.76
C TRP A 151 -5.67 -10.94 9.70
N LEU A 152 -6.58 -11.59 8.97
CA LEU A 152 -8.00 -11.19 8.95
C LEU A 152 -8.62 -11.26 10.35
N GLN A 153 -8.29 -12.31 11.13
CA GLN A 153 -8.74 -12.42 12.53
C GLN A 153 -8.18 -11.28 13.40
N GLN A 154 -6.93 -10.87 13.19
CA GLN A 154 -6.36 -9.73 13.91
C GLN A 154 -7.11 -8.42 13.64
N ILE A 155 -7.64 -8.22 12.43
CA ILE A 155 -8.47 -7.04 12.12
C ILE A 155 -9.77 -7.07 12.93
N VAL A 156 -10.41 -8.24 13.03
CA VAL A 156 -11.65 -8.39 13.84
C VAL A 156 -11.36 -8.03 15.29
N HIS A 157 -10.23 -8.47 15.84
CA HIS A 157 -9.81 -8.12 17.21
C HIS A 157 -9.56 -6.62 17.42
N MET A 158 -9.40 -5.81 16.38
CA MET A 158 -9.32 -4.35 16.54
C MET A 158 -10.65 -3.73 16.98
N TYR A 159 -11.76 -4.46 16.80
CA TYR A 159 -13.09 -4.05 17.24
C TYR A 159 -13.45 -4.56 18.65
N ASP A 160 -12.58 -5.37 19.27
CA ASP A 160 -12.71 -5.79 20.67
C ASP A 160 -12.32 -4.61 21.58
N VAL A 161 -13.24 -3.66 21.73
CA VAL A 161 -13.03 -2.44 22.53
C VAL A 161 -13.57 -2.65 23.93
N GLU A 162 -12.69 -2.59 24.93
CA GLU A 162 -13.09 -2.64 26.34
C GLU A 162 -13.97 -1.45 26.73
N GLU A 163 -14.89 -1.68 27.67
CA GLU A 163 -15.75 -0.62 28.19
C GLU A 163 -14.90 0.46 28.88
N GLY A 164 -15.01 1.70 28.39
CA GLY A 164 -14.20 2.83 28.88
C GLY A 164 -12.87 3.05 28.15
N ALA A 165 -12.54 2.25 27.13
CA ALA A 165 -11.38 2.49 26.28
C ALA A 165 -11.49 3.86 25.60
N ARG A 166 -10.40 4.62 25.59
CA ARG A 166 -10.33 5.91 24.89
C ARG A 166 -10.00 5.67 23.42
N ILE A 167 -10.50 6.54 22.55
CA ILE A 167 -10.14 6.50 21.12
C ILE A 167 -8.62 6.61 20.94
N ASP A 168 -7.93 7.38 21.80
CA ASP A 168 -6.47 7.51 21.79
C ASP A 168 -5.72 6.17 21.93
N ASP A 169 -6.32 5.20 22.63
CA ASP A 169 -5.69 3.93 22.99
C ASP A 169 -5.99 2.81 21.97
N LEU A 170 -6.85 3.08 20.98
CA LEU A 170 -7.27 2.06 20.01
C LEU A 170 -6.14 1.74 19.02
N PRO A 171 -5.98 0.47 18.58
CA PRO A 171 -4.90 0.08 17.67
C PRO A 171 -4.86 0.86 16.36
N TYR A 172 -6.03 1.29 15.87
CA TYR A 172 -6.17 2.06 14.63
C TYR A 172 -6.13 3.58 14.83
N ALA A 173 -6.05 4.08 16.07
CA ALA A 173 -6.05 5.50 16.39
C ALA A 173 -4.91 6.23 15.69
N HIS A 174 -3.73 5.59 15.62
CA HIS A 174 -2.57 6.15 14.94
C HIS A 174 -2.82 6.51 13.46
N TYR A 175 -3.57 5.68 12.72
CA TYR A 175 -3.90 5.96 11.32
C TYR A 175 -4.87 7.14 11.19
N LEU A 176 -5.89 7.19 12.06
CA LEU A 176 -6.82 8.32 12.13
C LEU A 176 -6.07 9.62 12.42
N PHE A 177 -5.16 9.56 13.38
CA PHE A 177 -4.29 10.63 13.81
C PHE A 177 -3.37 11.13 12.70
N GLN A 178 -2.69 10.24 11.97
CA GLN A 178 -1.90 10.61 10.79
C GLN A 178 -2.74 11.31 9.71
N ALA A 179 -3.97 10.81 9.46
CA ALA A 179 -4.85 11.43 8.47
C ALA A 179 -5.29 12.84 8.89
N VAL A 180 -5.60 13.03 10.17
CA VAL A 180 -5.92 14.36 10.73
C VAL A 180 -4.72 15.29 10.66
N ASP A 181 -3.54 14.82 11.06
CA ASP A 181 -2.31 15.61 11.07
C ASP A 181 -1.98 16.08 9.63
N LEU A 182 -2.06 15.18 8.65
CA LEU A 182 -1.87 15.50 7.23
C LEU A 182 -2.89 16.53 6.72
N ALA A 183 -4.16 16.41 7.11
CA ALA A 183 -5.20 17.35 6.70
C ALA A 183 -4.98 18.75 7.30
N LEU A 184 -4.56 18.83 8.57
CA LEU A 184 -4.26 20.09 9.26
C LEU A 184 -3.00 20.75 8.69
N GLU A 185 -1.95 19.97 8.40
CA GLU A 185 -0.74 20.46 7.73
C GLU A 185 -1.05 21.00 6.32
N ALA A 186 -1.89 20.30 5.56
CA ALA A 186 -2.33 20.78 4.25
C ALA A 186 -3.13 22.08 4.34
N ALA A 187 -3.98 22.24 5.35
CA ALA A 187 -4.73 23.47 5.60
C ALA A 187 -3.81 24.63 6.00
N GLU A 188 -2.88 24.40 6.93
CA GLU A 188 -1.88 25.38 7.35
C GLU A 188 -1.02 25.85 6.17
N TYR A 189 -0.56 24.92 5.33
CA TYR A 189 0.21 25.25 4.13
C TYR A 189 -0.58 26.14 3.15
N ARG A 190 -1.85 25.81 2.89
CA ARG A 190 -2.71 26.64 2.02
C ARG A 190 -2.94 28.04 2.58
N LEU A 191 -3.18 28.15 3.89
CA LEU A 191 -3.33 29.44 4.57
C LEU A 191 -2.04 30.27 4.51
N ALA A 192 -0.88 29.65 4.72
CA ALA A 192 0.41 30.32 4.60
C ALA A 192 0.65 30.86 3.18
N GLN A 193 0.33 30.07 2.14
CA GLN A 193 0.37 30.52 0.75
C GLN A 193 -0.60 31.68 0.47
N ALA A 194 -1.83 31.59 0.97
CA ALA A 194 -2.84 32.63 0.83
C ALA A 194 -2.39 33.93 1.51
N LEU A 195 -1.85 33.85 2.73
CA LEU A 195 -1.29 34.97 3.47
C LEU A 195 -0.11 35.62 2.75
N GLN A 196 0.79 34.83 2.16
CA GLN A 196 1.89 35.36 1.35
C GLN A 196 1.36 36.18 0.15
N LYS A 197 0.39 35.63 -0.59
CA LYS A 197 -0.25 36.33 -1.72
C LYS A 197 -0.93 37.63 -1.31
N THR A 198 -1.50 37.71 -0.10
CA THR A 198 -2.09 38.98 0.39
C THR A 198 -1.05 40.09 0.63
N LYS A 199 0.22 39.74 0.83
CA LYS A 199 1.33 40.68 1.06
C LYS A 199 2.05 41.09 -0.23
N GLU A 200 1.75 40.45 -1.35
CA GLU A 200 2.34 40.78 -2.65
C GLU A 200 1.82 42.15 -3.16
N PRO A 201 2.60 42.86 -4.00
CA PRO A 201 2.12 44.07 -4.66
C PRO A 201 0.84 43.81 -5.46
N GLY A 202 -0.26 44.49 -5.12
CA GLY A 202 -1.58 44.26 -5.74
C GLY A 202 -2.37 43.09 -5.13
N GLY A 203 -1.84 42.40 -4.12
CA GLY A 203 -2.52 41.31 -3.42
C GLY A 203 -3.71 41.78 -2.56
N PRO A 204 -4.67 40.88 -2.25
CA PRO A 204 -5.89 41.23 -1.50
C PRO A 204 -5.63 41.43 0.00
N ALA A 205 -4.94 42.50 0.37
CA ALA A 205 -4.57 42.81 1.77
C ALA A 205 -5.79 42.89 2.72
N TYR A 206 -6.99 43.19 2.22
CA TYR A 206 -8.22 43.20 3.02
C TYR A 206 -8.62 41.81 3.56
N LEU A 207 -8.11 40.71 2.99
CA LEU A 207 -8.34 39.35 3.48
C LEU A 207 -7.34 38.93 4.56
N TYR A 208 -6.24 39.67 4.73
CA TYR A 208 -5.13 39.30 5.63
C TYR A 208 -5.61 38.96 7.04
N ASP A 209 -6.39 39.84 7.67
CA ASP A 209 -6.87 39.63 9.05
C ASP A 209 -7.79 38.40 9.16
N THR A 210 -8.55 38.08 8.10
CA THR A 210 -9.43 36.89 8.08
C THR A 210 -8.57 35.64 8.04
N LEU A 211 -7.64 35.57 7.09
CA LEU A 211 -6.74 34.43 6.92
C LEU A 211 -5.81 34.23 8.13
N ALA A 212 -5.34 35.31 8.75
CA ALA A 212 -4.52 35.26 9.96
C ALA A 212 -5.33 34.76 11.17
N SER A 213 -6.61 35.11 11.26
CA SER A 213 -7.51 34.52 12.26
C SER A 213 -7.73 33.02 12.00
N ASP A 214 -7.89 32.62 10.74
CA ASP A 214 -8.10 31.21 10.37
C ASP A 214 -6.84 30.37 10.64
N GLU A 215 -5.64 30.92 10.43
CA GLU A 215 -4.35 30.29 10.79
C GLU A 215 -4.29 29.99 12.29
N GLN A 216 -4.77 30.90 13.15
CA GLN A 216 -4.87 30.67 14.59
C GLN A 216 -5.87 29.56 14.95
N VAL A 217 -6.94 29.41 14.18
CA VAL A 217 -7.90 28.29 14.37
C VAL A 217 -7.22 26.97 14.07
N ILE A 218 -6.50 26.87 12.94
CA ILE A 218 -5.78 25.64 12.58
C ILE A 218 -4.68 25.32 13.60
N ALA A 219 -3.92 26.31 14.07
CA ALA A 219 -2.92 26.12 15.12
C ALA A 219 -3.52 25.53 16.40
N LYS A 220 -4.67 26.04 16.86
CA LYS A 220 -5.39 25.50 18.03
C LYS A 220 -5.85 24.07 17.82
N LEU A 221 -6.29 23.72 16.61
CA LEU A 221 -6.68 22.34 16.28
C LEU A 221 -5.48 21.40 16.32
N LYS A 222 -4.32 21.82 15.82
CA LYS A 222 -3.06 21.06 15.91
C LYS A 222 -2.64 20.84 17.36
N GLU A 223 -2.70 21.88 18.20
CA GLU A 223 -2.42 21.76 19.63
C GLU A 223 -3.37 20.77 20.32
N ALA A 224 -4.68 20.94 20.14
CA ALA A 224 -5.70 20.07 20.73
C ALA A 224 -5.58 18.60 20.27
N ARG A 225 -5.19 18.39 19.00
CA ARG A 225 -4.93 17.09 18.42
C ARG A 225 -3.78 16.36 19.14
N HIS A 226 -2.73 17.07 19.54
CA HIS A 226 -1.61 16.48 20.28
C HIS A 226 -1.91 16.26 21.77
N GLU A 227 -2.98 16.83 22.32
CA GLU A 227 -3.42 16.54 23.69
C GLU A 227 -4.23 15.24 23.79
N SER A 228 -5.32 15.11 23.02
CA SER A 228 -6.13 13.88 22.93
C SER A 228 -7.23 14.01 21.87
N TRP A 229 -7.80 12.89 21.46
CA TRP A 229 -9.00 12.86 20.60
C TRP A 229 -10.15 13.67 21.19
N GLN A 230 -10.41 13.56 22.50
CA GLN A 230 -11.49 14.30 23.14
C GLN A 230 -11.28 15.81 23.05
N LYS A 231 -10.05 16.29 23.27
CA LYS A 231 -9.69 17.70 23.13
C LYS A 231 -9.84 18.19 21.71
N LEU A 232 -9.38 17.40 20.73
CA LEU A 232 -9.59 17.72 19.32
C LEU A 232 -11.08 17.81 18.97
N HIS A 233 -11.88 16.85 19.41
CA HIS A 233 -13.32 16.82 19.15
C HIS A 233 -14.03 18.02 19.79
N GLU A 234 -13.68 18.39 21.02
CA GLU A 234 -14.18 19.61 21.68
C GLU A 234 -13.76 20.88 20.94
N ALA A 235 -12.50 20.96 20.49
CA ALA A 235 -12.02 22.09 19.71
C ALA A 235 -12.77 22.20 18.38
N MET A 236 -12.90 21.09 17.64
CA MET A 236 -13.62 21.00 16.37
C MET A 236 -15.08 21.45 16.48
N LYS A 237 -15.80 21.06 17.54
CA LYS A 237 -17.19 21.49 17.79
C LYS A 237 -17.34 23.01 17.95
N ASN A 238 -16.30 23.67 18.43
CA ASN A 238 -16.29 25.11 18.72
C ASN A 238 -15.55 25.91 17.64
N VAL A 239 -15.15 25.29 16.53
CA VAL A 239 -14.52 25.98 15.41
C VAL A 239 -15.50 26.98 14.81
N SER A 240 -15.05 28.23 14.69
CA SER A 240 -15.75 29.29 13.98
C SER A 240 -14.74 30.06 13.14
N PHE A 241 -14.93 30.06 11.83
CA PHE A 241 -14.12 30.84 10.90
C PHE A 241 -14.67 32.26 10.76
N ALA A 242 -13.79 33.24 10.55
CA ALA A 242 -14.21 34.61 10.34
C ALA A 242 -14.86 34.76 8.96
N THR A 243 -15.89 35.61 8.85
CA THR A 243 -16.48 35.91 7.53
C THR A 243 -15.49 36.74 6.72
N ALA A 244 -15.16 36.27 5.51
CA ALA A 244 -14.26 36.97 4.61
C ALA A 244 -14.72 38.42 4.34
N LYS A 245 -13.81 39.38 4.56
CA LYS A 245 -14.09 40.80 4.31
C LYS A 245 -14.39 41.04 2.82
N ARG A 246 -15.31 41.96 2.53
CA ARG A 246 -15.67 42.33 1.15
C ARG A 246 -14.54 43.16 0.51
N LYS A 247 -14.32 42.98 -0.80
CA LYS A 247 -13.38 43.77 -1.60
C LYS A 247 -13.75 45.27 -1.50
N PRO A 248 -12.83 46.14 -1.04
CA PRO A 248 -13.04 47.59 -1.04
C PRO A 248 -13.20 48.14 -2.46
N LYS A 249 -14.05 49.16 -2.64
CA LYS A 249 -14.32 49.76 -3.97
C LYS A 249 -13.15 50.55 -4.54
N ASP A 250 -12.27 51.07 -3.68
CA ASP A 250 -11.21 52.02 -4.06
C ASP A 250 -9.81 51.39 -4.12
N GLY A 251 -9.69 50.06 -3.99
CA GLY A 251 -8.39 49.39 -3.96
C GLY A 251 -7.96 48.84 -5.32
N ALA A 252 -6.74 49.18 -5.73
CA ALA A 252 -6.08 48.57 -6.89
C ALA A 252 -5.57 47.16 -6.51
N TYR A 253 -6.43 46.16 -6.66
CA TYR A 253 -6.11 44.75 -6.44
C TYR A 253 -6.03 44.00 -7.77
N ASP A 254 -5.01 43.16 -7.92
CA ASP A 254 -4.89 42.21 -9.03
C ASP A 254 -5.98 41.13 -8.90
N GLU A 255 -6.86 41.03 -9.90
CA GLU A 255 -7.96 40.06 -9.89
C GLU A 255 -7.46 38.61 -9.91
N GLN A 256 -6.31 38.35 -10.52
CA GLN A 256 -5.72 37.01 -10.56
C GLN A 256 -5.25 36.59 -9.16
N LEU A 257 -4.59 37.48 -8.42
CA LEU A 257 -4.19 37.22 -7.04
C LEU A 257 -5.39 37.05 -6.11
N VAL A 258 -6.48 37.80 -6.34
CA VAL A 258 -7.74 37.63 -5.60
C VAL A 258 -8.36 36.25 -5.87
N GLU A 259 -8.39 35.80 -7.12
CA GLU A 259 -8.89 34.46 -7.45
C GLU A 259 -8.02 33.36 -6.85
N ASP A 260 -6.70 33.49 -6.95
CA ASP A 260 -5.76 32.50 -6.43
C ASP A 260 -5.93 32.31 -4.92
N VAL A 261 -6.08 33.41 -4.16
CA VAL A 261 -6.32 33.37 -2.71
C VAL A 261 -7.66 32.70 -2.38
N LYS A 262 -8.69 32.85 -3.23
CA LYS A 262 -10.00 32.23 -3.02
C LYS A 262 -10.06 30.74 -3.39
N LYS A 263 -9.10 30.26 -4.21
CA LYS A 263 -9.01 28.85 -4.63
C LYS A 263 -8.20 27.99 -3.66
N LEU A 264 -7.38 28.62 -2.82
CA LEU A 264 -6.63 27.98 -1.73
C LEU A 264 -7.53 27.74 -0.51
#